data_AF-A0A3M3YND5-F1
#
_entry.id   AF-A0A3M3YND5-F1
#
_cell.length_a   1.000
_cell.length_b   1.000
_cell.length_c   1.000
_cell.angle_alpha   90.00
_cell.angle_beta   90.00
_cell.angle_gamma   90.00
#
_symmetry.space_group_name_H-M   'P 1'
#
loop_
_entity.id
_entity.type
_entity.pdbx_description
1 polymer ?
#
loop_
_entity_poly.entity_id
_entity_poly.type
_entity_poly.pdbx_seq_one_letter_code
_entity_poly.pdbx_strand_id
1 'polypeptide(L)'
;MTHEIDQYLQIVADIEQAYKTAIKENREQLQSSKAHRIDTRVFWFGMIAPSIVAVLIAPFSLIASLSWTAYVSWGLIGVSYLALLIYPLLGMWLYRDSIRKVLTAPFASLMQANVKTIMQIDAQYLPKLVSLPCDTLKLGVLELKNERSALEKRTHLVTGAIEKIGIFPGLLALAVGLTALSKTLSSAGIMTARLDWVFALAGANIIFYFMCAYSQIMMSRYDRMVALTELAIERKNSQSS
;
A
#
# COMPACT_ATOMS: atom_id res chain seq x y z
N MET A 1 12.68 21.21 31.60
CA MET A 1 13.18 20.93 30.24
C MET A 1 13.25 19.45 29.90
N THR A 2 14.13 18.62 30.48
CA THR A 2 14.27 17.19 30.07
C THR A 2 12.95 16.42 30.19
N HIS A 3 12.26 16.56 31.33
CA HIS A 3 10.95 15.96 31.55
C HIS A 3 9.86 16.45 30.57
N GLU A 4 9.91 17.71 30.14
CA GLU A 4 8.93 18.27 29.19
C GLU A 4 9.20 17.79 27.76
N ILE A 5 10.47 17.57 27.41
CA ILE A 5 10.89 16.96 26.14
C ILE A 5 10.45 15.49 26.10
N ASP A 6 10.65 14.74 27.18
CA ASP A 6 10.22 13.35 27.27
C ASP A 6 8.68 13.24 27.15
N GLN A 7 7.95 14.15 27.79
CA GLN A 7 6.50 14.23 27.65
C GLN A 7 6.05 14.55 26.22
N TYR A 8 6.75 15.47 25.53
CA TYR A 8 6.49 15.76 24.12
C TYR A 8 6.68 14.53 23.24
N LEU A 9 7.81 13.84 23.38
CA LEU A 9 8.11 12.62 22.63
C LEU A 9 7.11 11.51 22.92
N GLN A 10 6.69 11.35 24.17
CA GLN A 10 5.66 10.39 24.55
C GLN A 10 4.31 10.71 23.90
N ILE A 11 3.89 11.97 23.86
CA ILE A 11 2.65 12.38 23.19
C ILE A 11 2.71 12.08 21.69
N VAL A 12 3.84 12.37 21.03
CA VAL A 12 4.03 12.05 19.60
C VAL A 12 3.99 10.53 19.36
N ALA A 13 4.62 9.74 20.24
CA ALA A 13 4.61 8.29 20.17
C ALA A 13 3.19 7.71 20.35
N ASP A 14 2.42 8.23 21.31
CA ASP A 14 1.04 7.83 21.55
C ASP A 14 0.15 8.10 20.33
N ILE A 15 0.33 9.25 19.65
CA ILE A 15 -0.40 9.58 18.42
C ILE A 15 -0.07 8.57 17.31
N GLU A 16 1.21 8.18 17.18
CA GLU A 16 1.60 7.19 16.18
C GLU A 16 1.02 5.80 16.49
N GLN A 17 1.01 5.40 17.75
CA GLN A 17 0.46 4.11 18.18
C GLN A 17 -1.06 4.06 18.02
N ALA A 18 -1.77 5.14 18.37
CA ALA A 18 -3.20 5.28 18.14
C ALA A 18 -3.54 5.15 16.65
N TYR A 19 -2.73 5.78 15.78
CA TYR A 19 -2.89 5.67 14.33
C TYR A 19 -2.67 4.24 13.81
N LYS A 20 -1.60 3.56 14.24
CA LYS A 20 -1.34 2.15 13.87
C LYS A 20 -2.49 1.24 14.29
N THR A 21 -3.03 1.46 15.49
CA THR A 21 -4.14 0.68 16.03
C THR A 21 -5.42 0.91 15.23
N ALA A 22 -5.77 2.17 14.94
CA ALA A 22 -6.95 2.48 14.16
C ALA A 22 -6.89 1.94 12.72
N ILE A 23 -5.71 1.91 12.08
CA ILE A 23 -5.53 1.23 10.79
C ILE A 23 -5.80 -0.27 10.90
N LYS A 24 -5.25 -0.91 11.94
CA LYS A 24 -5.42 -2.35 12.17
C LYS A 24 -6.90 -2.69 12.38
N GLU A 25 -7.59 -1.92 13.22
CA GLU A 25 -9.03 -2.09 13.47
C GLU A 25 -9.85 -1.89 12.19
N ASN A 26 -9.56 -0.86 11.38
CA ASN A 26 -10.23 -0.68 10.09
C ASN A 26 -10.00 -1.87 9.13
N ARG A 27 -8.79 -2.43 9.09
CA ARG A 27 -8.49 -3.63 8.29
C ARG A 27 -9.25 -4.85 8.79
N GLU A 28 -9.31 -5.06 10.09
CA GLU A 28 -10.07 -6.16 10.72
C GLU A 28 -11.59 -5.99 10.53
N GLN A 29 -12.09 -4.76 10.55
CA GLN A 29 -13.49 -4.45 10.27
C GLN A 29 -13.85 -4.71 8.80
N LEU A 30 -12.96 -4.36 7.87
CA LEU A 30 -13.12 -4.71 6.45
C LEU A 30 -13.10 -6.22 6.22
N GLN A 31 -12.18 -6.93 6.89
CA GLN A 31 -12.05 -8.39 6.79
C GLN A 31 -13.21 -9.15 7.45
N SER A 32 -13.80 -8.60 8.51
CA SER A 32 -14.96 -9.20 9.20
C SER A 32 -16.29 -8.96 8.46
N SER A 33 -16.32 -8.09 7.45
CA SER A 33 -17.50 -7.85 6.63
C SER A 33 -17.99 -9.14 5.96
N LYS A 34 -19.30 -9.36 6.00
CA LYS A 34 -19.96 -10.46 5.27
C LYS A 34 -19.60 -10.42 3.78
N ALA A 35 -19.43 -9.23 3.21
CA ALA A 35 -19.01 -9.04 1.83
C ALA A 35 -17.61 -9.63 1.57
N HIS A 36 -16.64 -9.41 2.47
CA HIS A 36 -15.29 -9.95 2.31
C HIS A 36 -15.23 -11.47 2.46
N ARG A 37 -16.04 -12.04 3.37
CA ARG A 37 -16.17 -13.50 3.51
C ARG A 37 -16.80 -14.15 2.28
N ILE A 38 -17.82 -13.51 1.68
CA ILE A 38 -18.45 -13.98 0.45
C ILE A 38 -17.47 -13.86 -0.72
N ASP A 39 -16.79 -12.73 -0.85
CA ASP A 39 -15.77 -12.47 -1.87
C ASP A 39 -14.64 -13.50 -1.83
N THR A 40 -14.07 -13.75 -0.64
CA THR A 40 -13.01 -14.74 -0.43
C THR A 40 -13.49 -16.16 -0.74
N ARG A 41 -14.74 -16.51 -0.38
CA ARG A 41 -15.31 -17.83 -0.70
C ARG A 41 -15.57 -17.99 -2.19
N VAL A 42 -16.10 -16.98 -2.88
CA VAL A 42 -16.33 -17.01 -4.34
C VAL A 42 -14.99 -17.12 -5.07
N PHE A 43 -13.96 -16.41 -4.62
CA PHE A 43 -12.60 -16.51 -5.17
C PHE A 43 -12.02 -17.93 -4.99
N TRP A 44 -12.05 -18.48 -3.77
CA TRP A 44 -11.47 -19.80 -3.49
C TRP A 44 -12.25 -20.95 -4.12
N PHE A 45 -13.58 -20.98 -3.97
CA PHE A 45 -14.43 -22.07 -4.46
C PHE A 45 -14.78 -21.93 -5.95
N GLY A 46 -14.85 -20.71 -6.48
CA GLY A 46 -15.21 -20.47 -7.87
C GLY A 46 -14.02 -20.46 -8.83
N MET A 47 -12.84 -20.02 -8.37
CA MET A 47 -11.70 -19.79 -9.27
C MET A 47 -10.53 -20.74 -8.99
N ILE A 48 -10.11 -20.86 -7.73
CA ILE A 48 -8.91 -21.64 -7.38
C ILE A 48 -9.20 -23.14 -7.32
N ALA A 49 -10.22 -23.56 -6.58
CA ALA A 49 -10.52 -24.98 -6.39
C ALA A 49 -10.80 -25.74 -7.70
N PRO A 50 -11.61 -25.22 -8.65
CA PRO A 50 -11.85 -25.92 -9.93
C PRO A 50 -10.59 -25.99 -10.79
N SER A 51 -9.75 -24.95 -10.76
CA SER A 51 -8.50 -24.92 -11.53
C SER A 51 -7.49 -25.95 -11.00
N ILE A 52 -7.35 -26.08 -9.68
CA ILE A 52 -6.47 -27.08 -9.06
C ILE A 52 -6.97 -28.49 -9.37
N VAL A 53 -8.28 -28.74 -9.22
CA VAL A 53 -8.88 -30.06 -9.49
C VAL A 53 -8.75 -30.43 -10.97
N ALA A 54 -8.92 -29.48 -11.89
CA ALA A 54 -8.74 -29.71 -13.33
C ALA A 54 -7.29 -30.10 -13.68
N VAL A 55 -6.31 -29.42 -13.08
CA VAL A 55 -4.88 -29.69 -13.28
C VAL A 55 -4.46 -31.04 -12.71
N LEU A 56 -5.04 -31.48 -11.60
CA LEU A 56 -4.77 -32.80 -11.02
C LEU A 56 -5.41 -33.96 -11.82
N ILE A 57 -6.54 -33.72 -12.47
CA ILE A 57 -7.25 -34.73 -13.29
C ILE A 57 -6.62 -34.87 -14.69
N ALA A 58 -6.07 -33.79 -15.25
CA ALA A 58 -5.45 -33.76 -16.58
C ALA A 58 -4.37 -34.85 -16.81
N PRO A 59 -3.39 -35.09 -15.93
CA PRO A 59 -2.39 -36.14 -16.13
C PRO A 59 -2.96 -37.56 -16.04
N PHE A 60 -4.02 -37.78 -15.26
CA PHE A 60 -4.72 -39.08 -15.20
C PHE A 60 -5.43 -39.42 -16.53
N SER A 61 -5.89 -38.41 -17.27
CA SER A 61 -6.51 -38.61 -18.59
C SER A 61 -5.51 -39.05 -19.68
N LEU A 62 -4.24 -38.64 -19.56
CA LEU A 62 -3.16 -39.04 -20.49
C LEU A 62 -2.71 -40.49 -20.28
N ILE A 63 -2.79 -41.00 -19.05
CA ILE A 63 -2.34 -42.36 -18.70
C ILE A 63 -3.43 -43.40 -18.98
N ALA A 64 -4.70 -43.06 -18.74
CA ALA A 64 -5.79 -44.04 -18.75
C ALA A 64 -6.63 -44.07 -20.05
N SER A 65 -6.34 -43.22 -21.05
CA SER A 65 -7.06 -43.14 -22.35
C SER A 65 -8.59 -43.01 -22.25
N LEU A 66 -9.10 -42.57 -21.09
CA LEU A 66 -10.52 -42.42 -20.80
C LEU A 66 -11.00 -41.05 -21.30
N SER A 67 -11.71 -41.02 -22.42
CA SER A 67 -12.22 -39.79 -23.06
C SER A 67 -13.15 -38.95 -22.17
N TRP A 68 -13.88 -39.57 -21.23
CA TRP A 68 -14.80 -38.88 -20.32
C TRP A 68 -14.09 -37.90 -19.35
N THR A 69 -12.87 -38.23 -18.89
CA THR A 69 -12.15 -37.39 -17.90
C THR A 69 -11.61 -36.12 -18.53
N ALA A 70 -11.32 -36.13 -19.84
CA ALA A 70 -10.94 -34.95 -20.60
C ALA A 70 -12.09 -33.93 -20.71
N TYR A 71 -13.33 -34.38 -20.96
CA TYR A 71 -14.51 -33.50 -20.99
C TYR A 71 -14.81 -32.88 -19.62
N VAL A 72 -14.60 -33.62 -18.53
CA VAL A 72 -14.75 -33.12 -17.16
C VAL A 72 -13.70 -32.05 -16.84
N SER A 73 -12.44 -32.26 -17.23
CA SER A 73 -11.36 -31.27 -17.04
C SER A 73 -11.64 -29.97 -17.81
N TRP A 74 -12.04 -30.07 -19.08
CA TRP A 74 -12.46 -28.92 -19.89
C TRP A 74 -13.68 -28.21 -19.32
N GLY A 75 -14.65 -28.94 -18.77
CA GLY A 75 -15.81 -28.39 -18.08
C GLY A 75 -15.42 -27.58 -16.84
N LEU A 76 -14.51 -28.10 -15.99
CA LEU A 76 -14.02 -27.39 -14.82
C LEU A 76 -13.24 -26.11 -15.18
N ILE A 77 -12.43 -26.17 -16.25
CA ILE A 77 -11.73 -24.98 -16.77
C ILE A 77 -12.75 -23.94 -17.27
N GLY A 78 -13.78 -24.38 -18.01
CA GLY A 78 -14.87 -23.51 -18.46
C GLY A 78 -15.57 -22.81 -17.30
N VAL A 79 -15.87 -23.52 -16.21
CA VAL A 79 -16.48 -22.95 -15.00
C VAL A 79 -15.56 -21.92 -14.33
N SER A 80 -14.25 -22.18 -14.27
CA SER A 80 -13.26 -21.24 -13.73
C SER A 80 -13.17 -19.93 -14.54
N TYR A 81 -13.20 -20.03 -15.87
CA TYR A 81 -13.24 -18.86 -16.76
C TYR A 81 -14.54 -18.07 -16.66
N LEU A 82 -15.67 -18.76 -16.51
CA LEU A 82 -16.97 -18.13 -16.32
C LEU A 82 -17.02 -17.42 -14.95
N ALA A 83 -16.43 -18.02 -13.91
CA ALA A 83 -16.25 -17.39 -12.62
C ALA A 83 -15.36 -16.14 -12.69
N LEU A 84 -14.28 -16.16 -13.48
CA LEU A 84 -13.42 -14.98 -13.73
C LEU A 84 -14.17 -13.80 -14.36
N LEU A 85 -15.12 -14.06 -15.27
CA LEU A 85 -15.96 -13.01 -15.87
C LEU A 85 -17.02 -12.49 -14.90
N ILE A 86 -17.63 -13.38 -14.12
CA ILE A 86 -18.71 -13.03 -13.18
C ILE A 86 -18.14 -12.38 -11.90
N TYR A 87 -16.92 -12.71 -11.49
CA TYR A 87 -16.27 -12.20 -10.28
C TYR A 87 -16.23 -10.66 -10.18
N PRO A 88 -15.75 -9.91 -11.19
CA PRO A 88 -15.78 -8.44 -11.12
C PRO A 88 -17.21 -7.85 -11.11
N LEU A 89 -18.19 -8.52 -11.74
CA LEU A 89 -19.59 -8.12 -11.71
C LEU A 89 -20.22 -8.34 -10.32
N LEU A 90 -19.91 -9.48 -9.69
CA LEU A 90 -20.30 -9.77 -8.31
C LEU A 90 -19.65 -8.81 -7.34
N GLY A 91 -18.37 -8.50 -7.49
CA GLY A 91 -17.68 -7.50 -6.67
C GLY A 91 -18.34 -6.12 -6.80
N MET A 92 -18.67 -5.70 -8.02
CA MET A 92 -19.37 -4.44 -8.26
C MET A 92 -20.77 -4.41 -7.62
N TRP A 93 -21.48 -5.54 -7.63
CA TRP A 93 -22.80 -5.66 -7.00
C TRP A 93 -22.73 -5.72 -5.46
N LEU A 94 -21.80 -6.49 -4.91
CA LEU A 94 -21.62 -6.69 -3.47
C LEU A 94 -21.15 -5.41 -2.78
N TYR A 95 -20.34 -4.60 -3.47
CA TYR A 95 -19.84 -3.31 -2.99
C TYR A 95 -20.56 -2.11 -3.63
N ARG A 96 -21.75 -2.30 -4.21
CA ARG A 96 -22.49 -1.26 -4.97
C ARG A 96 -22.69 0.05 -4.20
N ASP A 97 -22.91 -0.04 -2.89
CA ASP A 97 -23.18 1.13 -2.05
C ASP A 97 -21.88 1.89 -1.74
N SER A 98 -20.75 1.18 -1.61
CA SER A 98 -19.43 1.80 -1.51
C SER A 98 -19.01 2.44 -2.83
N ILE A 99 -19.26 1.77 -3.96
CA ILE A 99 -18.95 2.28 -5.30
C ILE A 99 -19.81 3.52 -5.61
N ARG A 100 -21.10 3.49 -5.28
CA ARG A 100 -21.97 4.68 -5.41
C ARG A 100 -21.44 5.85 -4.59
N LYS A 101 -21.04 5.63 -3.33
CA LYS A 101 -20.47 6.69 -2.48
C LYS A 101 -19.18 7.30 -3.07
N VAL A 102 -18.31 6.45 -3.62
CA VAL A 102 -17.07 6.89 -4.27
C VAL A 102 -17.36 7.65 -5.58
N LEU A 103 -18.35 7.21 -6.37
CA LEU A 103 -18.73 7.87 -7.61
C LEU A 103 -19.48 9.20 -7.39
N THR A 104 -20.31 9.30 -6.35
CA THR A 104 -21.06 10.53 -6.06
C THR A 104 -20.19 11.63 -5.47
N ALA A 105 -19.18 11.26 -4.67
CA ALA A 105 -18.30 12.23 -4.02
C ALA A 105 -16.90 11.61 -3.80
N PRO A 106 -16.07 11.49 -4.86
CA PRO A 106 -14.79 10.81 -4.78
C PRO A 106 -13.88 11.46 -3.75
N PHE A 107 -13.80 12.79 -3.75
CA PHE A 107 -12.98 13.54 -2.80
C PHE A 107 -13.46 13.40 -1.35
N ALA A 108 -14.76 13.58 -1.10
CA ALA A 108 -15.31 13.49 0.26
C ALA A 108 -15.21 12.08 0.83
N SER A 109 -15.40 11.04 -0.01
CA SER A 109 -15.26 9.64 0.41
C SER A 109 -13.81 9.31 0.80
N LEU A 110 -12.83 9.82 0.04
CA LEU A 110 -11.41 9.65 0.34
C LEU A 110 -11.00 10.41 1.60
N MET A 111 -11.51 11.64 1.80
CA MET A 111 -11.32 12.36 3.06
C MET A 111 -11.96 11.65 4.25
N GLN A 112 -13.15 11.09 4.08
CA GLN A 112 -13.82 10.37 5.16
C GLN A 112 -13.07 9.08 5.53
N ALA A 113 -12.49 8.38 4.55
CA ALA A 113 -11.74 7.16 4.78
C ALA A 113 -10.34 7.41 5.37
N ASN A 114 -9.63 8.43 4.87
CA ASN A 114 -8.23 8.65 5.22
C ASN A 114 -8.03 9.75 6.26
N VAL A 115 -8.88 10.78 6.28
CA VAL A 115 -8.66 12.00 7.08
C VAL A 115 -9.49 11.99 8.36
N LYS A 116 -10.69 11.40 8.37
CA LYS A 116 -11.57 11.40 9.55
C LYS A 116 -10.90 10.78 10.78
N THR A 117 -10.36 9.58 10.64
CA THR A 117 -9.67 8.87 11.75
C THR A 117 -8.47 9.66 12.24
N ILE A 118 -7.72 10.27 11.32
CA ILE A 118 -6.55 11.11 11.66
C ILE A 118 -6.99 12.35 12.44
N MET A 119 -7.99 13.08 11.96
CA MET A 119 -8.52 14.27 12.64
C MET A 119 -9.06 13.95 14.04
N GLN A 120 -9.71 12.80 14.23
CA GLN A 120 -10.23 12.38 15.53
C GLN A 120 -9.11 12.10 16.53
N ILE A 121 -8.06 11.39 16.09
CA ILE A 121 -6.88 11.12 16.90
C ILE A 121 -6.19 12.45 17.23
N ASP A 122 -5.89 13.26 16.21
CA ASP A 122 -5.18 14.53 16.41
C ASP A 122 -5.97 15.46 17.35
N ALA A 123 -7.30 15.53 17.24
CA ALA A 123 -8.15 16.30 18.15
C ALA A 123 -8.12 15.79 19.61
N GLN A 124 -7.95 14.48 19.82
CA GLN A 124 -7.85 13.89 21.15
C GLN A 124 -6.53 14.23 21.86
N TYR A 125 -5.43 14.31 21.10
CA TYR A 125 -4.09 14.57 21.63
C TYR A 125 -3.69 16.06 21.60
N LEU A 126 -4.38 16.88 20.81
CA LEU A 126 -4.14 18.32 20.73
C LEU A 126 -4.18 19.05 22.09
N PRO A 127 -5.13 18.78 23.01
CA PRO A 127 -5.12 19.41 24.34
C PRO A 127 -3.86 19.06 25.16
N LYS A 128 -3.34 17.84 25.01
CA LYS A 128 -2.11 17.41 25.70
C LYS A 128 -0.90 18.18 25.16
N LEU A 129 -0.83 18.40 23.84
CA LEU A 129 0.21 19.23 23.23
C LEU A 129 0.14 20.69 23.72
N VAL A 130 -1.06 21.28 23.77
CA VAL A 130 -1.25 22.68 24.23
C VAL A 130 -0.81 22.88 25.70
N SER A 131 -0.92 21.83 26.52
CA SER A 131 -0.50 21.88 27.94
C SER A 131 1.01 22.03 28.13
N LEU A 132 1.83 21.65 27.14
CA LEU A 132 3.29 21.76 27.21
C LEU A 132 3.78 23.20 27.07
N PRO A 133 4.95 23.58 27.63
CA PRO A 133 5.51 24.92 27.46
C PRO A 133 5.69 25.31 25.98
N CYS A 134 5.48 26.58 25.67
CA CYS A 134 5.62 27.10 24.29
C CYS A 134 7.04 26.89 23.75
N ASP A 135 8.05 27.02 24.61
CA ASP A 135 9.45 26.80 24.24
C ASP A 135 9.72 25.33 23.87
N THR A 136 9.13 24.38 24.60
CA THR A 136 9.21 22.95 24.28
C THR A 136 8.55 22.63 22.94
N LEU A 137 7.38 23.22 22.65
CA LEU A 137 6.69 23.04 21.37
C LEU A 137 7.49 23.62 20.19
N LYS A 138 8.08 24.81 20.36
CA LYS A 138 8.95 25.44 19.34
C LYS A 138 10.20 24.61 19.07
N LEU A 139 10.83 24.09 20.12
CA LEU A 139 11.98 23.21 20.00
C LEU A 139 11.59 21.90 19.31
N GLY A 140 10.42 21.34 19.64
CA GLY A 140 9.86 20.16 18.97
C GLY A 140 9.60 20.37 17.47
N VAL A 141 9.03 21.52 17.07
CA VAL A 141 8.83 21.86 15.66
C VAL A 141 10.17 22.00 14.93
N LEU A 142 11.13 22.68 15.55
CA LEU A 142 12.46 22.87 14.96
C LEU A 142 13.14 21.52 14.71
N GLU A 143 13.13 20.64 15.70
CA GLU A 143 13.78 19.32 15.59
C GLU A 143 13.07 18.43 14.57
N LEU A 144 11.73 18.42 14.53
CA LEU A 144 10.98 17.68 13.51
C LEU A 144 11.28 18.19 12.09
N LYS A 145 11.37 19.50 11.88
CA LYS A 145 11.75 20.09 10.58
C LYS A 145 13.18 19.72 10.20
N ASN A 146 14.09 19.72 11.18
CA ASN A 146 15.49 19.35 10.96
C ASN A 146 15.62 17.87 10.59
N GLU A 147 14.98 16.96 11.32
CA GLU A 147 15.01 15.52 11.01
C GLU A 147 14.35 15.22 9.67
N ARG A 148 13.25 15.90 9.32
CA ARG A 148 12.63 15.83 8.00
C ARG A 148 13.59 16.26 6.89
N SER A 149 14.29 17.38 7.07
CA SER A 149 15.30 17.85 6.12
C SER A 149 16.51 16.90 6.02
N ALA A 150 16.93 16.33 7.15
CA ALA A 150 18.01 15.34 7.18
C ALA A 150 17.61 14.06 6.45
N LEU A 151 16.38 13.56 6.66
CA LEU A 151 15.84 12.40 5.95
C LEU A 151 15.71 12.66 4.45
N GLU A 152 15.27 13.86 4.06
CA GLU A 152 15.20 14.29 2.66
C GLU A 152 16.57 14.28 2.00
N LYS A 153 17.58 14.88 2.64
CA LYS A 153 18.97 14.86 2.14
C LYS A 153 19.51 13.44 2.04
N ARG A 154 19.31 12.60 3.07
CA ARG A 154 19.76 11.19 3.07
C ARG A 154 19.09 10.39 1.97
N THR A 155 17.79 10.59 1.75
CA THR A 155 17.04 9.91 0.69
C THR A 155 17.55 10.35 -0.68
N HIS A 156 17.63 11.66 -0.91
CA HIS A 156 18.14 12.23 -2.16
C HIS A 156 19.59 11.83 -2.46
N LEU A 157 20.45 11.64 -1.45
CA LEU A 157 21.81 11.12 -1.66
C LEU A 157 21.82 9.69 -2.21
N VAL A 158 20.87 8.86 -1.79
CA VAL A 158 20.81 7.45 -2.18
C VAL A 158 20.01 7.26 -3.47
N THR A 159 18.96 8.04 -3.68
CA THR A 159 18.02 7.87 -4.79
C THR A 159 18.26 8.89 -5.92
N GLY A 160 18.95 10.00 -5.65
CA GLY A 160 19.29 11.01 -6.64
C GLY A 160 18.07 11.48 -7.44
N ALA A 161 18.22 11.54 -8.76
CA ALA A 161 17.14 11.90 -9.68
C ALA A 161 16.07 10.81 -9.87
N ILE A 162 16.22 9.60 -9.30
CA ILE A 162 15.25 8.51 -9.44
C ILE A 162 13.88 8.94 -8.89
N GLU A 163 13.85 9.76 -7.84
CA GLU A 163 12.61 10.33 -7.31
C GLU A 163 11.86 11.20 -8.34
N LYS A 164 12.59 11.91 -9.22
CA LYS A 164 12.01 12.77 -10.27
C LYS A 164 11.68 12.02 -11.57
N ILE A 165 12.43 10.96 -11.88
CA ILE A 165 12.25 10.17 -13.11
C ILE A 165 11.15 9.10 -12.91
N GLY A 166 10.87 8.70 -11.68
CA GLY A 166 9.77 7.81 -11.31
C GLY A 166 10.00 6.34 -11.68
N ILE A 167 8.93 5.53 -11.71
CA ILE A 167 8.97 4.08 -12.02
C ILE A 167 9.34 3.82 -13.49
N PHE A 168 9.32 4.85 -14.34
CA PHE A 168 9.41 4.73 -15.79
C PHE A 168 10.69 4.01 -16.30
N PRO A 169 11.90 4.28 -15.78
CA PRO A 169 13.11 3.55 -16.18
C PRO A 169 13.08 2.09 -15.71
N GLY A 170 12.46 1.80 -14.56
CA GLY A 170 12.24 0.44 -14.08
C GLY A 170 11.28 -0.34 -14.98
N LEU A 171 10.18 0.29 -15.41
CA LEU A 171 9.23 -0.26 -16.38
C LEU A 171 9.88 -0.49 -17.75
N LEU A 172 10.71 0.45 -18.23
CA LEU A 172 11.46 0.29 -19.47
C LEU A 172 12.50 -0.83 -19.37
N ALA A 173 13.27 -0.91 -18.29
CA ALA A 173 14.22 -1.99 -18.05
C ALA A 173 13.51 -3.36 -17.97
N LEU A 174 12.33 -3.40 -17.34
CA LEU A 174 11.51 -4.61 -17.28
C LEU A 174 10.94 -4.98 -18.65
N ALA A 175 10.41 -4.03 -19.42
CA ALA A 175 9.92 -4.27 -20.78
C ALA A 175 11.04 -4.73 -21.73
N VAL A 176 12.23 -4.13 -21.63
CA VAL A 176 13.42 -4.55 -22.39
C VAL A 176 13.89 -5.94 -21.93
N GLY A 177 13.88 -6.23 -20.62
CA GLY A 177 14.19 -7.55 -20.08
C GLY A 177 13.20 -8.62 -20.54
N LEU A 178 11.90 -8.33 -20.53
CA LEU A 178 10.83 -9.25 -20.93
C LEU A 178 10.85 -9.54 -22.43
N THR A 179 11.12 -8.52 -23.27
CA THR A 179 11.28 -8.66 -24.72
C THR A 179 12.59 -9.36 -25.10
N ALA A 180 13.66 -9.19 -24.32
CA ALA A 180 14.89 -9.97 -24.46
C ALA A 180 14.64 -11.44 -24.11
N LEU A 181 13.96 -11.71 -22.99
CA LEU A 181 13.63 -13.06 -22.53
C LEU A 181 12.70 -13.80 -23.49
N SER A 182 11.70 -13.12 -24.07
CA SER A 182 10.82 -13.70 -25.10
C SER A 182 11.59 -14.03 -26.39
N LYS A 183 12.59 -13.23 -26.76
CA LYS A 183 13.46 -13.50 -27.92
C LYS A 183 14.43 -14.66 -27.65
N THR A 184 15.00 -14.75 -26.45
CA THR A 184 15.88 -15.86 -26.04
C THR A 184 15.14 -17.21 -25.99
N LEU A 185 13.84 -17.21 -25.66
CA LEU A 185 13.00 -18.41 -25.72
C LEU A 185 12.71 -18.85 -27.17
N SER A 186 12.68 -17.91 -28.13
CA SER A 186 12.42 -18.17 -29.55
C SER A 186 13.66 -18.43 -30.41
N SER A 187 14.86 -18.06 -29.96
CA SER A 187 16.11 -18.32 -30.69
C SER A 187 17.21 -18.74 -29.72
N ALA A 188 17.61 -20.01 -29.81
CA ALA A 188 18.72 -20.55 -29.05
C ALA A 188 20.01 -19.75 -29.29
N GLY A 189 20.60 -19.22 -28.21
CA GLY A 189 22.06 -19.28 -28.08
C GLY A 189 22.83 -18.01 -27.70
N ILE A 190 22.38 -16.77 -27.92
CA ILE A 190 23.29 -15.62 -27.77
C ILE A 190 22.60 -14.39 -27.16
N MET A 191 22.38 -14.36 -25.83
CA MET A 191 22.30 -13.11 -25.04
C MET A 191 22.17 -13.28 -23.51
N THR A 192 22.72 -14.32 -22.90
CA THR A 192 22.60 -14.52 -21.44
C THR A 192 23.23 -13.37 -20.63
N ALA A 193 24.41 -12.87 -21.02
CA ALA A 193 25.11 -11.82 -20.26
C ALA A 193 24.45 -10.42 -20.29
N ARG A 194 23.64 -10.09 -21.31
CA ARG A 194 22.96 -8.78 -21.41
C ARG A 194 21.68 -8.73 -20.59
N LEU A 195 21.04 -9.88 -20.41
CA LEU A 195 19.86 -10.05 -19.56
C LEU A 195 20.21 -9.88 -18.08
N ASP A 196 21.37 -10.36 -17.63
CA ASP A 196 21.79 -10.29 -16.23
C ASP A 196 21.92 -8.85 -15.70
N TRP A 197 22.54 -7.95 -16.47
CA TRP A 197 22.70 -6.55 -16.03
C TRP A 197 21.40 -5.75 -16.10
N VAL A 198 20.53 -6.03 -17.08
CA VAL A 198 19.19 -5.41 -17.17
C VAL A 198 18.29 -5.90 -16.03
N PHE A 199 18.38 -7.18 -15.67
CA PHE A 199 17.66 -7.75 -14.54
C PHE A 199 18.18 -7.22 -13.20
N ALA A 200 19.51 -7.11 -13.04
CA ALA A 200 20.13 -6.49 -11.87
C ALA A 200 19.73 -5.00 -11.74
N LEU A 201 19.68 -4.26 -12.84
CA LEU A 201 19.23 -2.86 -12.86
C LEU A 201 17.74 -2.72 -12.54
N ALA A 202 16.89 -3.61 -13.06
CA ALA A 202 15.46 -3.63 -12.74
C ALA A 202 15.22 -4.00 -11.26
N GLY A 203 15.94 -5.00 -10.74
CA GLY A 203 15.88 -5.40 -9.33
C GLY A 203 16.36 -4.29 -8.39
N ALA A 204 17.49 -3.64 -8.71
CA ALA A 204 17.98 -2.48 -7.96
C ALA A 204 16.96 -1.35 -7.95
N ASN A 205 16.37 -1.01 -9.11
CA ASN A 205 15.33 0.01 -9.21
C ASN A 205 14.11 -0.26 -8.32
N ILE A 206 13.66 -1.52 -8.22
CA ILE A 206 12.54 -1.89 -7.34
C ILE A 206 12.89 -1.63 -5.87
N ILE A 207 14.10 -1.99 -5.43
CA ILE A 207 14.56 -1.77 -4.05
C ILE A 207 14.64 -0.27 -3.75
N PHE A 208 15.24 0.52 -4.65
CA PHE A 208 15.30 1.97 -4.50
C PHE A 208 13.90 2.60 -4.49
N TYR A 209 12.95 2.08 -5.27
CA TYR A 209 11.59 2.58 -5.28
C TYR A 209 10.84 2.30 -3.96
N PHE A 210 10.99 1.10 -3.39
CA PHE A 210 10.43 0.81 -2.06
C PHE A 210 11.03 1.72 -0.99
N MET A 211 12.33 2.00 -1.07
CA MET A 211 12.99 2.91 -0.14
C MET A 211 12.52 4.37 -0.32
N CYS A 212 12.34 4.84 -1.56
CA CYS A 212 11.71 6.13 -1.86
C CYS A 212 10.29 6.21 -1.28
N ALA A 213 9.45 5.20 -1.54
CA ALA A 213 8.07 5.15 -1.07
C ALA A 213 8.00 5.17 0.46
N TYR A 214 8.86 4.39 1.13
CA TYR A 214 8.97 4.42 2.58
C TYR A 214 9.38 5.80 3.09
N SER A 215 10.38 6.42 2.46
CA SER A 215 10.84 7.75 2.84
C SER A 215 9.77 8.83 2.67
N GLN A 216 9.01 8.82 1.57
CA GLN A 216 7.90 9.74 1.35
C GLN A 216 6.78 9.57 2.39
N ILE A 217 6.48 8.33 2.78
CA ILE A 217 5.53 8.07 3.87
C ILE A 217 6.05 8.66 5.19
N MET A 218 7.35 8.55 5.48
CA MET A 218 7.95 9.13 6.68
C MET A 218 7.96 10.66 6.64
N MET A 219 8.31 11.28 5.50
CA MET A 219 8.25 12.73 5.32
C MET A 219 6.85 13.29 5.55
N SER A 220 5.83 12.64 4.99
CA SER A 220 4.43 13.03 5.19
C SER A 220 4.02 12.98 6.67
N ARG A 221 4.55 12.02 7.44
CA ARG A 221 4.32 11.95 8.90
C ARG A 221 4.99 13.10 9.64
N TYR A 222 6.22 13.44 9.28
CA TYR A 222 6.91 14.59 9.86
C TYR A 222 6.17 15.90 9.57
N ASP A 223 5.74 16.12 8.32
CA ASP A 223 4.99 17.32 7.92
C ASP A 223 3.67 17.45 8.70
N ARG A 224 2.97 16.32 8.94
CA ARG A 224 1.78 16.29 9.78
C ARG A 224 2.07 16.63 11.25
N MET A 225 3.11 16.04 11.84
CA MET A 225 3.46 16.32 13.25
C MET A 225 3.90 17.77 13.45
N VAL A 226 4.62 18.33 12.47
CA VAL A 226 4.95 19.76 12.44
C VAL A 226 3.67 20.60 12.44
N ALA A 227 2.73 20.33 11.53
CA ALA A 227 1.48 21.08 11.44
C ALA A 227 0.62 20.97 12.72
N LEU A 228 0.59 19.79 13.35
CA LEU A 228 -0.16 19.58 14.60
C LEU A 228 0.47 20.36 15.77
N THR A 229 1.80 20.37 15.87
CA THR A 229 2.51 21.13 16.91
C THR A 229 2.41 22.64 16.66
N GLU A 230 2.46 23.10 15.40
CA GLU A 230 2.20 24.49 15.02
C GLU A 230 0.78 24.93 15.40
N LEU A 231 -0.22 24.09 15.14
CA LEU A 231 -1.61 24.33 15.57
C LEU A 231 -1.74 24.42 17.09
N ALA A 232 -0.99 23.60 17.84
CA ALA A 232 -0.96 23.67 19.30
C ALA A 232 -0.38 25.00 19.80
N ILE A 233 0.69 25.50 19.16
CA ILE A 233 1.29 26.81 19.46
C ILE A 233 0.29 27.94 19.17
N GLU A 234 -0.36 27.90 17.99
CA GLU A 234 -1.34 28.91 17.59
C GLU A 234 -2.49 29.00 18.60
N ARG A 235 -3.08 27.86 18.98
CA ARG A 235 -4.15 27.83 19.99
C ARG A 235 -3.71 28.36 21.34
N LYS A 236 -2.46 28.09 21.74
CA LYS A 236 -1.91 28.61 23.00
C LYS A 236 -1.76 30.13 22.96
N ASN A 237 -1.29 30.69 21.86
CA ASN A 237 -1.14 32.13 21.66
C ASN A 237 -2.50 32.86 21.60
N SER A 238 -3.52 32.23 21.00
CA SER A 238 -4.90 32.75 20.98
C SER A 238 -5.59 32.69 22.33
N GLN A 239 -5.17 31.79 23.24
CA GLN A 239 -5.69 31.71 24.61
C GLN A 239 -4.97 32.66 25.59
N SER A 240 -3.76 33.12 25.24
CA SER A 240 -2.99 34.09 26.03
C SER A 240 -3.20 35.55 25.62
N SER A 241 -4.01 35.79 24.57
CA SER A 241 -4.46 37.14 24.14
C SER A 241 -5.86 37.42 24.67
#